data_AF-A0A978TA88-F1
#
_entry.id   AF-A0A978TA88-F1
#
_cell.length_a   1.000
_cell.length_b   1.000
_cell.length_c   1.000
_cell.angle_alpha   90.00
_cell.angle_beta   90.00
_cell.angle_gamma   90.00
#
_symmetry.space_group_name_H-M   'P 1'
#
loop_
_entity.id
_entity.type
_entity.pdbx_description
1 polymer ?
#
loop_
_entity_poly.entity_id
_entity_poly.type
_entity_poly.pdbx_seq_one_letter_code
_entity_poly.pdbx_strand_id
1 'polypeptide(L)' 'MTPVFDAVDSQWVLLLAAIALIVLASRLIFRILSVGLGPMLGILAIVLGLQYLFGIPPKQLWFEVSHLPQMAMKLWQSLT' A
#
# COMPACT_ATOMS: atom_id res chain seq x y z
N MET A 1 -42.52 8.51 33.55
CA MET A 1 -41.16 8.24 33.04
C MET A 1 -40.79 9.41 32.16
N THR A 2 -39.78 10.19 32.57
CA THR A 2 -39.47 11.51 32.00
C THR A 2 -38.61 11.39 30.73
N PRO A 3 -38.97 12.10 29.64
CA PRO A 3 -38.33 12.01 28.31
C PRO A 3 -36.84 12.45 28.29
N VAL A 4 -36.35 13.01 29.38
CA VAL A 4 -34.96 13.44 29.57
C VAL A 4 -34.01 12.24 29.67
N PHE A 5 -34.45 11.11 30.25
CA PHE A 5 -33.59 9.93 30.38
C PHE A 5 -33.41 9.19 29.05
N ASP A 6 -34.46 9.08 28.23
CA ASP A 6 -34.38 8.47 26.89
C ASP A 6 -33.47 9.25 25.94
N ALA A 7 -33.43 10.58 26.04
CA ALA A 7 -32.56 11.42 25.23
C ALA A 7 -31.08 11.22 25.60
N VAL A 8 -30.77 11.03 26.89
CA VAL A 8 -29.41 10.78 27.37
C VAL A 8 -28.94 9.39 26.93
N ASP A 9 -29.77 8.35 27.06
CA ASP A 9 -29.45 7.00 26.60
C ASP A 9 -29.19 6.96 25.08
N SER A 10 -30.01 7.66 24.30
CA SER A 10 -29.84 7.75 22.84
C SER A 10 -28.53 8.46 22.45
N GLN A 11 -28.13 9.49 23.20
CA GLN A 11 -26.87 10.20 22.95
C GLN A 11 -25.65 9.31 23.21
N TRP A 12 -25.64 8.51 24.28
CA TRP A 12 -24.56 7.56 24.56
C TRP A 12 -24.44 6.48 23.49
N VAL A 13 -25.58 5.99 23.00
CA VAL A 13 -25.63 5.01 21.90
C VAL A 13 -25.05 5.59 20.62
N LEU A 14 -25.40 6.83 20.26
CA LEU A 14 -24.85 7.51 19.08
C LEU A 14 -23.34 7.75 19.20
N LEU A 15 -22.86 8.10 20.40
CA LEU A 15 -21.44 8.32 20.66
C LEU A 15 -20.63 7.02 20.51
N LEU A 16 -21.14 5.92 21.05
CA LEU A 16 -20.53 4.60 20.88
C LEU A 16 -20.55 4.14 19.42
N ALA A 17 -21.65 4.37 18.71
CA ALA A 17 -21.75 4.05 17.28
C ALA A 17 -20.75 4.86 16.45
N ALA A 18 -20.58 6.16 16.73
CA ALA A 18 -19.60 7.00 16.05
C ALA A 18 -18.15 6.55 16.32
N ILE A 19 -17.81 6.21 17.57
CA ILE A 19 -16.50 5.67 17.93
C ILE A 19 -16.24 4.35 17.19
N ALA A 20 -17.22 3.44 17.20
CA ALA A 20 -17.11 2.17 16.49
C ALA A 20 -16.89 2.38 14.99
N LEU A 21 -17.62 3.31 14.38
CA LEU A 21 -17.47 3.66 12.96
C LEU A 21 -16.07 4.20 12.65
N ILE A 22 -15.54 5.10 13.48
CA ILE A 22 -14.20 5.66 13.33
C ILE A 22 -13.14 4.55 13.45
N VAL A 23 -13.26 3.67 14.46
CA VAL A 23 -12.35 2.55 14.65
C VAL A 23 -12.37 1.59 13.44
N LEU A 24 -13.55 1.28 12.92
CA LEU A 24 -13.69 0.47 11.71
C LEU A 24 -13.06 1.14 10.49
N ALA A 25 -13.31 2.44 10.28
CA ALA A 25 -12.77 3.20 9.17
C ALA A 25 -11.24 3.28 9.24
N SER A 26 -10.68 3.61 10.41
CA SER A 26 -9.23 3.60 10.64
C SER A 26 -8.64 2.23 10.38
N ARG A 27 -9.24 1.15 10.89
CA ARG A 27 -8.76 -0.22 10.65
C ARG A 27 -8.76 -0.57 9.16
N LEU A 28 -9.76 -0.14 8.41
CA LEU A 28 -9.84 -0.37 6.96
C LEU A 28 -8.73 0.40 6.23
N ILE A 29 -8.50 1.66 6.59
CA ILE A 29 -7.41 2.48 6.02
C ILE A 29 -6.06 1.85 6.32
N PHE A 30 -5.78 1.48 7.58
CA PHE A 30 -4.54 0.81 7.94
C PHE A 30 -4.36 -0.52 7.22
N ARG A 31 -5.45 -1.28 6.99
CA ARG A 31 -5.40 -2.51 6.21
C ARG A 31 -5.01 -2.23 4.75
N ILE A 32 -5.62 -1.24 4.12
CA ILE A 32 -5.29 -0.84 2.73
C ILE A 32 -3.83 -0.35 2.65
N LEU A 33 -3.40 0.49 3.59
CA LEU A 33 -2.01 0.95 3.66
C LEU A 33 -1.04 -0.22 3.86
N SER A 34 -1.37 -1.19 4.72
CA SER A 34 -0.52 -2.35 4.97
C SER A 34 -0.39 -3.26 3.74
N VAL A 35 -1.47 -3.40 2.95
CA VAL A 35 -1.47 -4.15 1.68
C VAL A 35 -0.64 -3.43 0.62
N GLY A 36 -0.55 -2.09 0.65
CA GLY A 36 0.31 -1.30 -0.25
C GLY A 36 1.77 -1.25 0.19
N LEU A 37 2.03 -1.25 1.50
CA LEU A 37 3.38 -1.16 2.07
C LEU A 37 4.19 -2.45 1.88
N GLY A 38 3.56 -3.62 1.96
CA GLY A 38 4.24 -4.90 1.74
C GLY A 38 4.91 -5.00 0.34
N PRO A 39 4.18 -4.81 -0.76
CA PRO A 39 4.74 -4.77 -2.11
C PRO A 39 5.78 -3.67 -2.27
N MET A 40 5.55 -2.49 -1.70
CA MET A 40 6.46 -1.35 -1.81
C MET A 40 7.80 -1.63 -1.10
N LEU A 41 7.76 -2.23 0.10
CA LEU A 41 8.95 -2.71 0.81
C LEU A 41 9.62 -3.87 0.09
N GLY A 42 8.86 -4.78 -0.52
CA GLY A 42 9.39 -5.87 -1.34
C GLY A 42 10.17 -5.37 -2.56
N ILE A 43 9.60 -4.42 -3.30
CA ILE A 43 10.28 -3.76 -4.42
C ILE A 43 11.54 -3.04 -3.92
N LEU A 44 11.44 -2.32 -2.80
CA LEU A 44 12.59 -1.62 -2.21
C LEU A 44 13.70 -2.61 -1.81
N ALA A 45 13.35 -3.75 -1.22
CA ALA A 45 14.29 -4.79 -0.84
C ALA A 45 14.97 -5.45 -2.06
N ILE A 46 14.23 -5.71 -3.13
CA ILE A 46 14.79 -6.22 -4.40
C ILE A 46 15.76 -5.20 -5.00
N VAL A 47 15.37 -3.94 -5.07
CA VAL A 47 16.21 -2.84 -5.60
C VAL A 47 17.47 -2.67 -4.76
N LEU A 48 17.39 -2.75 -3.43
CA LEU A 48 18.55 -2.68 -2.55
C LEU A 48 19.43 -3.94 -2.66
N GLY A 49 18.84 -5.12 -2.82
CA GLY A 49 19.57 -6.37 -3.04
C GLY A 49 20.37 -6.35 -4.34
N LEU A 50 19.77 -5.87 -5.43
CA LEU A 50 20.46 -5.65 -6.71
C LEU A 50 21.58 -4.61 -6.59
N GLN A 51 21.35 -3.50 -5.89
CA GLN A 51 22.39 -2.51 -5.62
C GLN A 51 23.56 -3.12 -4.84
N TYR A 52 23.28 -3.94 -3.83
CA TYR A 52 24.31 -4.58 -3.01
C TYR A 52 25.09 -5.66 -3.76
N LEU A 53 24.40 -6.51 -4.51
CA LEU A 53 25.02 -7.61 -5.26
C LEU A 53 25.82 -7.13 -6.47
N PHE A 54 25.34 -6.10 -7.18
CA PHE A 54 25.96 -5.63 -8.41
C PHE A 54 26.75 -4.33 -8.25
N GLY A 55 26.65 -3.64 -7.10
CA GLY A 55 27.34 -2.36 -6.86
C GLY A 55 26.84 -1.20 -7.73
N ILE A 56 25.68 -1.36 -8.38
CA ILE A 56 25.15 -0.42 -9.38
C ILE A 56 24.25 0.63 -8.71
N PRO A 57 24.40 1.94 -8.98
CA PRO A 57 23.53 2.97 -8.43
C PRO A 57 22.07 2.85 -8.93
N PRO A 58 21.07 3.26 -8.12
CA PRO A 58 19.65 3.02 -8.42
C PRO A 58 19.18 3.69 -9.72
N LYS A 59 19.80 4.82 -10.10
CA LYS A 59 19.52 5.50 -11.37
C LYS A 59 19.94 4.68 -12.60
N GLN A 60 21.00 3.89 -12.47
CA GLN A 60 21.55 3.09 -13.55
C GLN A 60 20.78 1.78 -13.70
N LEU A 61 20.38 1.13 -12.58
CA LEU A 61 19.44 0.01 -12.61
C LEU A 61 18.09 0.39 -13.24
N TRP A 62 17.53 1.55 -12.90
CA TRP A 62 16.29 2.03 -13.49
C TRP A 62 16.44 2.35 -14.99
N PHE A 63 17.58 2.90 -15.38
CA PHE A 63 17.92 3.15 -16.78
C PHE A 63 18.04 1.83 -17.57
N GLU A 64 18.73 0.82 -17.06
CA GLU A 64 18.82 -0.49 -17.71
C GLU A 64 17.46 -1.18 -17.78
N VAL A 65 16.69 -1.21 -16.68
CA VAL A 65 15.36 -1.83 -16.64
C VAL A 65 14.38 -1.17 -17.61
N SER A 66 14.44 0.15 -17.80
CA SER A 66 13.59 0.85 -18.78
C SER A 66 13.94 0.54 -20.24
N HIS A 67 15.17 0.09 -20.53
CA HIS A 67 15.61 -0.28 -21.87
C HIS A 67 15.51 -1.80 -22.15
N LEU A 68 15.37 -2.64 -21.12
CA LEU A 68 15.11 -4.08 -21.25
C LEU A 68 13.88 -4.43 -22.13
N PRO A 69 12.73 -3.72 -22.07
CA PRO A 69 11.58 -4.02 -22.92
C PRO A 69 11.91 -3.94 -24.41
N GLN A 70 12.73 -2.95 -24.81
CA GLN A 70 13.12 -2.76 -26.21
C GLN A 70 14.10 -3.85 -26.67
N MET A 71 15.02 -4.25 -25.79
CA MET A 71 15.98 -5.31 -26.08
C MET A 71 15.29 -6.68 -26.15
N ALA A 72 14.34 -6.95 -25.24
CA ALA A 72 13.51 -8.15 -25.26
C ALA A 72 12.61 -8.22 -26.50
N MET A 73 12.01 -7.10 -26.91
CA MET A 73 11.19 -7.03 -28.14
C MET A 73 12.01 -7.35 -29.39
N LYS A 74 13.25 -6.84 -29.47
CA LYS A 74 14.17 -7.13 -30.58
C LYS A 74 14.61 -8.60 -30.60
N LEU A 75 14.89 -9.19 -29.44
CA LEU A 75 15.22 -10.62 -29.34
C LEU A 75 14.04 -11.50 -29.74
N TRP A 76 12.83 -11.16 -29.32
CA TRP A 76 11.61 -11.87 -29.72
C TRP A 76 11.39 -11.80 -31.23
N GLN A 77 11.53 -10.60 -31.83
CA GLN A 77 11.46 -10.42 -33.29
C GLN A 77 12.58 -11.15 -34.05
N SER A 78 13.73 -11.39 -33.44
CA SER A 78 14.81 -12.18 -34.07
C SER A 78 14.62 -13.69 -33.97
N LEU A 79 13.74 -14.15 -33.07
CA LEU A 79 13.44 -15.56 -32.83
C LEU A 79 12.13 -16.02 -33.49
N THR A 80 11.33 -15.09 -34.03
CA THR A 80 10.08 -15.36 -34.77
C THR A 80 10.31 -15.16 -36.26
#